data_AF-A0A377XNX3-F1
#
_entry.id   AF-A0A377XNX3-F1
#
_cell.length_a   1.000
_cell.length_b   1.000
_cell.length_c   1.000
_cell.angle_alpha   90.00
_cell.angle_beta   90.00
_cell.angle_gamma   90.00
#
_symmetry.space_group_name_H-M   'P 1'
#
loop_
_entity.id
_entity.type
_entity.pdbx_description
1 polymer ?
#
loop_
_entity_poly.entity_id
_entity_poly.type
_entity_poly.pdbx_seq_one_letter_code
_entity_poly.pdbx_strand_id
1 'polypeptide(L)'
;MFKALTAIVALAASASVMAQGDVTLNSLAHDAATRASFNQMVKGHQLPAWVTTGGTGSPAQTVKLGSESWQVLSACKPHDCGHERIAVIWSEKKQTDVRRLLGGR
;
A
#
# COMPACT_ATOMS: atom_id res chain seq x y z
N MET A 1 0.73 -9.46 -58.85
CA MET A 1 1.17 -10.25 -57.68
C MET A 1 1.73 -9.26 -56.66
N PHE A 2 0.92 -8.82 -55.69
CA PHE A 2 1.32 -7.81 -54.71
C PHE A 2 1.85 -8.49 -53.45
N LYS A 3 3.14 -8.28 -53.15
CA LYS A 3 3.80 -8.78 -51.94
C LYS A 3 3.29 -7.97 -50.73
N ALA A 4 2.55 -8.62 -49.84
CA ALA A 4 2.15 -8.04 -48.57
C ALA A 4 3.35 -8.04 -47.60
N LEU A 5 3.89 -6.86 -47.31
CA LEU A 5 4.87 -6.64 -46.25
C LEU A 5 4.14 -6.57 -44.91
N THR A 6 4.28 -7.61 -44.09
CA THR A 6 3.72 -7.69 -42.76
C THR A 6 4.59 -6.88 -41.79
N ALA A 7 4.13 -5.70 -41.39
CA ALA A 7 4.79 -4.89 -40.38
C ALA A 7 4.52 -5.50 -38.99
N ILE A 8 5.58 -5.99 -38.32
CA ILE A 8 5.51 -6.44 -36.93
C ILE A 8 5.57 -5.19 -36.04
N VAL A 9 4.41 -4.80 -35.51
CA VAL A 9 4.33 -3.75 -34.47
C VAL A 9 4.71 -4.39 -33.14
N ALA A 10 5.95 -4.16 -32.70
CA ALA A 10 6.37 -4.50 -31.34
C ALA A 10 5.69 -3.52 -30.36
N LEU A 11 4.65 -3.99 -29.67
CA LEU A 11 4.00 -3.27 -28.59
C LEU A 11 4.95 -3.22 -27.38
N ALA A 12 5.75 -2.15 -27.29
CA ALA A 12 6.51 -1.86 -26.09
C ALA A 12 5.53 -1.49 -24.96
N ALA A 13 5.21 -2.45 -24.09
CA ALA A 13 4.47 -2.18 -22.88
C ALA A 13 5.36 -1.36 -21.94
N SER A 14 5.12 -0.06 -21.88
CA SER A 14 5.72 0.83 -20.89
C SER A 14 5.29 0.36 -19.50
N ALA A 15 6.13 -0.39 -18.81
CA ALA A 15 5.94 -0.64 -17.39
C ALA A 15 6.13 0.71 -16.69
N SER A 16 5.03 1.33 -16.26
CA SER A 16 5.07 2.48 -15.37
C SER A 16 5.82 2.04 -14.12
N VAL A 17 7.09 2.41 -14.00
CA VAL A 17 7.80 2.43 -12.72
C VAL A 17 7.08 3.49 -11.90
N MET A 18 6.12 3.06 -11.09
CA MET A 18 5.59 3.89 -10.03
C MET A 18 6.78 4.22 -9.14
N ALA A 19 7.17 5.50 -9.16
CA ALA A 19 8.21 6.00 -8.28
C ALA A 19 7.86 5.59 -6.85
N GLN A 20 8.80 4.92 -6.18
CA GLN A 20 8.71 4.58 -4.76
C GLN A 20 8.84 5.89 -3.96
N GLY A 21 7.84 6.76 -4.03
CA GLY A 21 7.63 7.72 -2.95
C GLY A 21 7.43 6.89 -1.68
N ASP A 22 8.05 7.29 -0.58
CA ASP A 22 8.01 6.58 0.69
C ASP A 22 6.55 6.37 1.13
N VAL A 23 5.96 5.23 0.75
CA VAL A 23 4.57 4.92 1.10
C VAL A 23 4.55 4.73 2.61
N THR A 24 3.78 5.54 3.30
CA THR A 24 3.55 5.44 4.74
C THR A 24 2.07 5.18 4.99
N LEU A 25 1.70 4.79 6.21
CA LEU A 25 0.29 4.69 6.56
C LEU A 25 -0.43 6.05 6.38
N ASN A 26 0.28 7.16 6.65
CA ASN A 26 -0.26 8.50 6.50
C ASN A 26 -0.51 8.86 5.03
N SER A 27 0.44 8.57 4.13
CA SER A 27 0.23 8.82 2.70
C SER A 27 -0.90 7.94 2.15
N LEU A 28 -1.01 6.67 2.58
CA LEU A 28 -2.13 5.82 2.20
C LEU A 28 -3.51 6.41 2.57
N ALA A 29 -3.62 6.99 3.77
CA ALA A 29 -4.86 7.57 4.29
C ALA A 29 -5.25 8.89 3.60
N HIS A 30 -4.27 9.69 3.17
CA HIS A 30 -4.52 11.07 2.73
C HIS A 30 -4.33 11.30 1.23
N ASP A 31 -3.53 10.49 0.53
CA ASP A 31 -3.27 10.66 -0.90
C ASP A 31 -4.51 10.32 -1.73
N ALA A 32 -4.81 11.16 -2.72
CA ALA A 32 -6.00 10.99 -3.56
C ALA A 32 -6.05 9.64 -4.29
N ALA A 33 -4.88 9.08 -4.65
CA ALA A 33 -4.76 7.81 -5.37
C ALA A 33 -5.08 6.58 -4.48
N THR A 34 -4.83 6.66 -3.18
CA THR A 34 -4.89 5.49 -2.27
C THR A 34 -5.98 5.59 -1.20
N ARG A 35 -6.50 6.79 -0.93
CA ARG A 35 -7.48 7.03 0.14
C ARG A 35 -8.73 6.15 0.02
N ALA A 36 -9.22 5.86 -1.19
CA ALA A 36 -10.38 5.01 -1.38
C ALA A 36 -10.12 3.56 -0.94
N SER A 37 -8.98 2.98 -1.35
CA SER A 37 -8.59 1.64 -0.96
C SER A 37 -8.24 1.57 0.53
N PHE A 38 -7.62 2.62 1.09
CA PHE A 38 -7.41 2.74 2.53
C PHE A 38 -8.73 2.76 3.32
N ASN A 39 -9.71 3.57 2.89
CA ASN A 39 -11.02 3.63 3.53
C ASN A 39 -11.77 2.30 3.47
N GLN A 40 -11.65 1.58 2.36
CA GLN A 40 -12.23 0.24 2.22
C GLN A 40 -11.55 -0.77 3.16
N MET A 41 -10.23 -0.71 3.24
CA MET A 41 -9.40 -1.55 4.09
C MET A 41 -9.68 -1.35 5.59
N VAL A 42 -9.99 -0.13 6.05
CA VAL A 42 -10.35 0.12 7.46
C VAL A 42 -11.86 -0.02 7.75
N LYS A 43 -12.68 -0.19 6.71
CA LYS A 43 -14.14 -0.24 6.86
C LYS A 43 -14.57 -1.43 7.72
N GLY A 44 -15.41 -1.17 8.73
CA GLY A 44 -15.91 -2.20 9.64
C GLY A 44 -14.92 -2.60 10.75
N HIS A 45 -13.69 -2.07 10.73
CA HIS A 45 -12.75 -2.25 11.83
C HIS A 45 -12.90 -1.12 12.86
N GLN A 46 -12.97 -1.49 14.15
CA GLN A 46 -12.88 -0.52 15.25
C GLN A 46 -11.42 -0.14 15.48
N LEU A 47 -10.95 0.84 14.69
CA LEU A 47 -9.61 1.38 14.78
C LEU A 47 -9.60 2.69 15.60
N PRO A 48 -8.55 2.96 16.39
CA PRO A 48 -8.37 4.26 17.02
C PRO A 48 -8.30 5.37 15.97
N ALA A 49 -8.79 6.56 16.32
CA ALA A 49 -8.84 7.71 15.39
C ALA A 49 -7.46 8.05 14.79
N TRP A 50 -6.38 7.88 15.55
CA TRP A 50 -5.02 8.18 15.09
C TRP A 50 -4.60 7.40 13.84
N VAL A 51 -5.20 6.21 13.60
CA VAL A 51 -4.90 5.36 12.44
C VAL A 51 -5.33 6.04 11.13
N THR A 52 -6.43 6.78 11.14
CA THR A 52 -6.96 7.45 9.94
C THR A 52 -6.58 8.93 9.86
N THR A 53 -6.21 9.55 10.98
CA THR A 53 -5.84 10.98 11.00
C THR A 53 -4.35 11.22 10.79
N GLY A 54 -3.49 10.25 11.12
CA GLY A 54 -2.05 10.33 10.91
C GLY A 54 -1.25 9.80 12.10
N GLY A 55 -0.78 8.56 11.97
CA GLY A 55 0.15 7.94 12.91
C GLY A 55 1.61 8.22 12.57
N THR A 56 2.50 8.05 13.54
CA THR A 56 3.95 8.06 13.31
C THR A 56 4.35 6.72 12.69
N GLY A 57 4.81 6.72 11.44
CA GLY A 57 5.15 5.50 10.73
C GLY A 57 6.49 5.58 10.02
N SER A 58 7.04 4.42 9.69
CA SER A 58 8.23 4.29 8.86
C SER A 58 7.84 4.05 7.40
N PRO A 59 8.74 4.33 6.44
CA PRO A 59 8.52 3.98 5.04
C PRO A 59 8.23 2.48 4.86
N ALA A 60 7.34 2.18 3.91
CA ALA A 60 6.97 0.82 3.58
C ALA A 60 8.18 -0.03 3.17
N GLN A 61 8.15 -1.29 3.57
CA GLN A 61 9.11 -2.30 3.12
C GLN A 61 8.45 -3.17 2.06
N THR A 62 9.12 -3.39 0.93
CA THR A 62 8.62 -4.31 -0.10
C THR A 62 8.98 -5.75 0.27
N VAL A 63 7.98 -6.62 0.34
CA VAL A 63 8.14 -8.06 0.59
C VAL A 63 7.49 -8.87 -0.53
N LYS A 64 8.02 -10.07 -0.80
CA LYS A 64 7.37 -11.03 -1.70
C LYS A 64 6.63 -12.09 -0.89
N LEU A 65 5.35 -12.27 -1.18
CA LEU A 65 4.54 -13.39 -0.69
C LEU A 65 4.09 -14.20 -1.90
N GLY A 66 4.70 -15.38 -2.07
CA GLY A 66 4.55 -16.17 -3.29
C GLY A 66 5.08 -15.42 -4.52
N SER A 67 4.26 -15.33 -5.57
CA SER A 67 4.58 -14.57 -6.79
C SER A 67 4.24 -13.08 -6.71
N GLU A 68 3.74 -12.61 -5.57
CA GLU A 68 3.20 -11.26 -5.42
C GLU A 68 4.09 -10.37 -4.56
N SER A 69 4.32 -9.14 -5.01
CA SER A 69 4.99 -8.11 -4.24
C SER A 69 3.98 -7.29 -3.44
N TRP A 70 4.30 -7.07 -2.18
CA TRP A 70 3.48 -6.36 -1.20
C TRP A 70 4.31 -5.29 -0.50
N GLN A 71 3.66 -4.23 -0.04
CA GLN A 71 4.23 -3.23 0.85
C GLN A 71 3.79 -3.53 2.28
N VAL A 72 4.75 -3.68 3.19
CA VAL A 72 4.50 -3.81 4.62
C VAL A 72 4.76 -2.47 5.27
N LEU A 73 3.74 -1.94 5.95
CA LEU A 73 3.79 -0.67 6.64
C LEU A 73 3.58 -0.90 8.13
N SER A 74 4.23 -0.08 8.94
CA SER A 74 3.97 0.01 10.38
C SER A 74 3.79 1.46 10.78
N ALA A 75 2.82 1.71 11.66
CA ALA A 75 2.66 3.00 12.30
C ALA A 75 2.23 2.84 13.75
N CYS A 76 2.40 3.91 14.51
CA CYS A 76 2.06 3.97 15.90
C CYS A 76 1.41 5.30 16.27
N LYS A 77 0.74 5.31 17.42
CA LYS A 77 0.14 6.52 17.98
C LYS A 77 1.25 7.54 18.31
N PRO A 78 1.15 8.79 17.84
CA PRO A 78 2.10 9.83 18.18
C PRO A 78 2.28 9.93 19.70
N HIS A 79 3.53 9.99 20.14
CA HIS A 79 3.93 10.07 21.56
C HIS A 79 3.59 8.84 22.43
N ASP A 80 3.04 7.76 21.86
CA ASP A 80 2.62 6.56 22.60
C ASP A 80 2.89 5.26 21.82
N CYS A 81 4.00 5.23 21.09
CA CYS A 81 4.32 4.13 20.18
C CYS A 81 4.55 2.77 20.87
N GLY A 82 4.88 2.81 22.16
CA GLY A 82 5.05 1.64 23.02
C GLY A 82 3.76 0.86 23.27
N HIS A 83 2.60 1.52 23.23
CA HIS A 83 1.32 0.91 23.60
C HIS A 83 0.39 0.67 22.41
N GLU A 84 0.38 1.59 21.44
CA GLU A 84 -0.54 1.51 20.31
C GLU A 84 0.19 1.54 18.97
N ARG A 85 0.11 0.41 18.26
CA ARG A 85 0.73 0.23 16.94
C ARG A 85 -0.17 -0.59 16.02
N ILE A 86 0.08 -0.45 14.72
CA ILE A 86 -0.61 -1.18 13.66
C ILE A 86 0.41 -1.60 12.61
N ALA A 87 0.13 -2.72 11.95
CA ALA A 87 0.81 -3.11 10.72
C ALA A 87 -0.22 -3.28 9.60
N VAL A 88 0.18 -2.94 8.39
CA VAL A 88 -0.66 -3.03 7.20
C VAL A 88 0.13 -3.71 6.11
N ILE A 89 -0.50 -4.60 5.36
CA ILE A 89 0.11 -5.21 4.17
C ILE A 89 -0.68 -4.85 2.93
N TRP A 90 -0.12 -3.96 2.13
CA TRP A 90 -0.78 -3.29 1.01
C TRP A 90 -0.25 -3.71 -0.34
N SER A 91 -1.14 -3.77 -1.33
CA SER A 91 -0.80 -4.01 -2.73
C SER A 91 -1.66 -3.14 -3.62
N GLU A 92 -1.03 -2.35 -4.49
CA GLU A 92 -1.69 -1.51 -5.50
C GLU A 92 -2.66 -2.31 -6.36
N LYS A 93 -2.31 -3.57 -6.66
CA LYS A 93 -3.09 -4.42 -7.57
C LYS A 93 -4.32 -5.05 -6.92
N LYS A 94 -4.32 -5.21 -5.60
CA LYS A 94 -5.31 -6.05 -4.88
C LYS A 94 -6.09 -5.35 -3.79
N GLN A 95 -5.71 -4.13 -3.39
CA GLN A 95 -6.43 -3.33 -2.39
C GLN A 95 -6.66 -4.12 -1.07
N THR A 96 -5.56 -4.59 -0.49
CA THR A 96 -5.14 -4.50 0.93
C THR A 96 -6.03 -4.99 2.10
N ASP A 97 -5.38 -5.64 3.08
CA ASP A 97 -5.91 -6.04 4.40
C ASP A 97 -5.20 -5.28 5.55
N VAL A 98 -5.96 -4.84 6.58
CA VAL A 98 -5.42 -4.25 7.83
C VAL A 98 -5.41 -5.28 8.93
N ARG A 99 -4.21 -5.55 9.48
CA ARG A 99 -4.10 -6.37 10.68
C ARG A 99 -3.62 -5.53 11.84
N ARG A 100 -4.53 -5.26 12.79
CA ARG A 100 -4.17 -4.70 14.09
C ARG A 100 -3.26 -5.70 14.83
N LEU A 101 -1.96 -5.47 14.78
CA LEU A 101 -1.03 -6.13 15.68
C LEU A 101 -1.15 -5.44 17.03
N LEU A 102 -2.11 -5.90 17.84
CA LEU A 102 -2.10 -5.61 19.27
C LEU A 102 -0.78 -6.18 19.81
N GLY A 103 0.14 -5.29 20.17
CA GLY A 103 1.33 -5.68 20.93
C GLY A 103 0.86 -6.36 22.21
N GLY A 104 1.04 -7.67 22.28
CA GLY A 104 0.88 -8.41 23.51
C GLY A 104 1.81 -7.83 24.58
N ARG A 105 1.30 -7.82 25.81
CA ARG A 105 2.14 -7.75 27.01
C ARG A 105 3.26 -8.78 26.94
#